data_AF-A0A816QNK5-F1
#
_entry.id   AF-A0A816QNK5-F1
#
_cell.length_a   1.000
_cell.length_b   1.000
_cell.length_c   1.000
_cell.angle_alpha   90.00
_cell.angle_beta   90.00
_cell.angle_gamma   90.00
#
_symmetry.space_group_name_H-M   'P 1'
#
loop_
_entity.id
_entity.type
_entity.pdbx_description
1 polymer ?
#
loop_
_entity_poly.entity_id
_entity_poly.type
_entity_poly.pdbx_seq_one_letter_code
_entity_poly.pdbx_strand_id
1 'polypeptide(L)'
;MKKLSNFVMKSRQKGQASCVHTSIDSKSAINLTSALSVIWMYQSNIDPWNDNQNTEWTPYSDDVSVAIENAFNAGAEHIFIDDYYQIDLKNFIQINTDDVHLQRRVRRQNRISQIDNAEGNENKFGLRERLAFPLDTAPGCSTTIDTLHRGSPFIQDWILTFTHGNLVVTFDCIFPALVEGLKYEGQTDEEPQSTIDGLVKDLNDVQEKSSKKKEHERIQMLEDMCAKLYTKDCYVFRIINTALRDNNLQKLHTLGPYCYLLYNYIGRANKDHFSIHAFFWQKFHSKEPSCTIVYRGDYITNERIKEYSQAAGNKNIYFKWLPFVSTSKCRDVADSFGQNVTYVIKLRHRSSHDQFTFLNQNTYYPTEEEILLRPGTRFRVTAVKHYDLSGRSLIHIKILPSYVSYLR
;
A
#
# COMPACT_ATOMS: atom_id res chain seq x y z
N MET A 1 27.61 -51.46 -52.96
CA MET A 1 26.44 -50.61 -53.31
C MET A 1 26.09 -49.72 -52.12
N LYS A 2 25.73 -48.46 -52.42
CA LYS A 2 25.18 -47.37 -51.59
C LYS A 2 26.18 -46.29 -51.16
N LYS A 3 26.06 -45.17 -51.88
CA LYS A 3 26.78 -43.89 -51.79
C LYS A 3 26.33 -43.12 -50.54
N LEU A 4 27.30 -42.50 -49.86
CA LEU A 4 27.10 -41.42 -48.90
C LEU A 4 26.84 -40.11 -49.67
N SER A 5 25.72 -39.45 -49.39
CA SER A 5 25.41 -38.10 -49.86
C SER A 5 25.62 -37.09 -48.73
N ASN A 6 26.53 -36.14 -48.96
CA ASN A 6 26.79 -34.99 -48.10
C ASN A 6 25.59 -34.05 -48.08
N PHE A 7 25.11 -33.69 -46.89
CA PHE A 7 24.12 -32.64 -46.67
C PHE A 7 24.83 -31.45 -46.00
N VAL A 8 24.99 -30.37 -46.75
CA VAL A 8 25.57 -29.10 -46.28
C VAL A 8 24.43 -28.21 -45.80
N MET A 9 24.33 -28.00 -44.47
CA MET A 9 23.47 -26.96 -43.90
C MET A 9 24.25 -25.64 -43.81
N LYS A 10 23.80 -24.62 -44.57
CA LYS A 10 24.23 -23.23 -44.40
C LYS A 10 23.56 -22.64 -43.16
N SER A 11 24.35 -22.38 -42.11
CA SER A 11 23.92 -21.59 -40.95
C SER A 11 23.88 -20.09 -41.30
N ARG A 12 22.71 -19.47 -41.20
CA ARG A 12 22.53 -18.00 -41.19
C ARG A 12 23.06 -17.46 -39.86
N GLN A 13 24.09 -16.61 -39.91
CA GLN A 13 24.48 -15.75 -38.78
C GLN A 13 23.39 -14.68 -38.60
N LYS A 14 22.73 -14.66 -37.43
CA LYS A 14 21.96 -13.51 -36.95
C LYS A 14 22.93 -12.58 -36.22
N GLY A 15 22.89 -11.30 -36.58
CA GLY A 15 23.71 -10.26 -35.96
C GLY A 15 23.42 -10.14 -34.46
N GLN A 16 24.50 -10.12 -33.67
CA GLN A 16 24.47 -9.77 -32.26
C GLN A 16 24.17 -8.27 -32.13
N ALA A 17 23.06 -7.92 -31.47
CA ALA A 17 22.86 -6.59 -30.94
C ALA A 17 23.82 -6.40 -29.75
N SER A 18 24.71 -5.42 -29.88
CA SER A 18 25.65 -5.02 -28.83
C SER A 18 24.90 -4.29 -27.72
N CYS A 19 24.70 -4.97 -26.59
CA CYS A 19 24.18 -4.36 -25.37
C CYS A 19 25.29 -3.53 -24.71
N VAL A 20 25.12 -2.21 -24.68
CA VAL A 20 26.06 -1.28 -24.05
C VAL A 20 25.86 -1.34 -22.53
N HIS A 21 26.83 -1.89 -21.81
CA HIS A 21 26.93 -1.73 -20.35
C HIS A 21 27.66 -0.40 -20.06
N THR A 22 26.91 0.63 -19.67
CA THR A 22 27.45 1.87 -19.13
C THR A 22 27.74 1.72 -17.64
N SER A 23 29.00 1.91 -17.22
CA SER A 23 29.36 2.04 -15.80
C SER A 23 28.89 3.40 -15.29
N ILE A 24 28.20 3.41 -14.16
CA ILE A 24 27.60 4.63 -13.58
C ILE A 24 28.67 5.40 -12.80
N ASP A 25 29.08 6.55 -13.34
CA ASP A 25 29.93 7.55 -12.69
C ASP A 25 29.10 8.45 -11.74
N SER A 26 29.76 8.98 -10.70
CA SER A 26 29.18 9.81 -9.63
C SER A 26 28.61 11.18 -10.06
N LYS A 27 28.63 11.51 -11.36
CA LYS A 27 27.88 12.65 -11.94
C LYS A 27 26.39 12.37 -12.16
N SER A 28 25.93 11.12 -11.94
CA SER A 28 24.55 10.69 -12.17
C SER A 28 23.53 11.22 -11.15
N ALA A 29 23.96 11.54 -9.93
CA ALA A 29 23.03 11.96 -8.86
C ALA A 29 22.36 13.32 -9.11
N ILE A 30 23.02 14.24 -9.84
CA ILE A 30 22.47 15.57 -10.17
C ILE A 30 21.43 15.47 -11.30
N ASN A 31 21.49 14.44 -12.15
CA ASN A 31 20.50 14.24 -13.22
C ASN A 31 19.19 13.62 -12.72
N LEU A 32 19.23 12.82 -11.65
CA LEU A 32 18.04 12.17 -11.08
C LEU A 32 17.01 13.19 -10.56
N THR A 33 17.45 14.26 -9.90
CA THR A 33 16.55 15.31 -9.39
C THR A 33 15.91 16.14 -10.51
N SER A 34 16.64 16.39 -11.61
CA SER A 34 16.07 17.04 -12.80
C SER A 34 15.04 16.14 -13.49
N ALA A 35 15.35 14.84 -13.63
CA ALA A 35 14.46 13.87 -14.28
C ALA A 35 13.12 13.69 -13.56
N LEU A 36 13.10 13.83 -12.23
CA LEU A 36 11.86 13.74 -11.43
C LEU A 36 10.97 14.99 -11.57
N SER A 37 11.47 16.10 -12.11
CA SER A 37 10.67 17.32 -12.31
C SER A 37 9.78 17.27 -13.55
N VAL A 38 9.92 16.24 -14.37
CA VAL A 38 9.25 16.09 -15.68
C VAL A 38 8.45 14.80 -15.70
N ILE A 39 7.26 14.86 -16.29
CA ILE A 39 6.45 13.70 -16.62
C ILE A 39 6.23 13.66 -18.12
N TRP A 40 6.45 12.48 -18.70
CA TRP A 40 6.13 12.23 -20.10
C TRP A 40 4.72 11.64 -20.17
N MET A 41 3.95 12.03 -21.17
CA MET A 41 2.58 11.54 -21.37
C MET A 41 2.37 11.11 -22.81
N TYR A 42 1.49 10.14 -23.04
CA TYR A 42 1.05 9.74 -24.36
C TYR A 42 -0.46 9.94 -24.51
N GLN A 43 -0.91 10.14 -25.74
CA GLN A 43 -2.32 10.24 -26.07
C GLN A 43 -2.99 8.84 -26.04
N SER A 44 -4.00 8.67 -25.20
CA SER A 44 -4.57 7.36 -24.81
C SER A 44 -5.99 7.08 -25.27
N ASN A 45 -6.54 7.91 -26.17
CA ASN A 45 -7.87 7.75 -26.74
C ASN A 45 -8.14 6.30 -27.20
N ILE A 46 -9.41 5.88 -27.14
CA ILE A 46 -9.86 4.53 -27.57
C ILE A 46 -9.50 4.29 -29.04
N ASP A 47 -9.72 5.30 -29.87
CA ASP A 47 -9.17 5.38 -31.21
C ASP A 47 -8.30 6.64 -31.28
N PRO A 48 -6.98 6.53 -31.08
CA PRO A 48 -6.14 7.72 -31.03
C PRO A 48 -5.93 8.34 -32.41
N TRP A 49 -6.47 7.72 -33.48
CA TRP A 49 -6.41 8.23 -34.85
C TRP A 49 -7.72 8.95 -35.22
N ASN A 50 -8.70 8.99 -34.30
CA ASN A 50 -9.95 9.71 -34.48
C ASN A 50 -9.86 11.13 -33.91
N ASP A 51 -9.65 12.10 -34.80
CA ASP A 51 -9.56 13.53 -34.45
C ASP A 51 -10.83 14.11 -33.81
N ASN A 52 -11.96 13.38 -33.86
CA ASN A 52 -13.22 13.81 -33.25
C ASN A 52 -13.37 13.37 -31.78
N GLN A 53 -12.45 12.57 -31.24
CA GLN A 53 -12.48 12.17 -29.83
C GLN A 53 -11.71 13.18 -28.96
N ASN A 54 -12.24 13.44 -27.77
CA ASN A 54 -11.53 14.22 -26.77
C ASN A 54 -10.17 13.59 -26.51
N THR A 55 -9.13 14.42 -26.57
CA THR A 55 -7.75 13.97 -26.35
C THR A 55 -7.53 13.72 -24.86
N GLU A 56 -7.44 12.45 -24.49
CA GLU A 56 -6.99 12.02 -23.17
C GLU A 56 -5.48 11.78 -23.18
N TRP A 57 -4.80 12.31 -22.17
CA TRP A 57 -3.36 12.14 -21.98
C TRP A 57 -3.12 11.26 -20.77
N THR A 58 -2.44 10.13 -20.97
CA THR A 58 -2.05 9.23 -19.89
C THR A 58 -0.56 9.41 -19.62
N PRO A 59 -0.15 9.62 -18.35
CA PRO A 59 1.25 9.68 -18.01
C PRO A 59 1.91 8.31 -18.21
N TYR A 60 3.15 8.31 -18.68
CA TYR A 60 4.00 7.14 -18.48
C TYR A 60 4.31 6.97 -17.00
N SER A 61 4.57 5.72 -16.57
CA SER A 61 5.11 5.47 -15.25
C SER A 61 6.39 6.28 -15.00
N ASP A 62 6.66 6.62 -13.75
CA ASP A 62 7.81 7.45 -13.35
C ASP A 62 9.14 6.96 -13.93
N ASP A 63 9.39 5.65 -13.87
CA ASP A 63 10.65 5.07 -14.35
C ASP A 63 10.81 5.20 -15.88
N VAL A 64 9.70 5.00 -16.61
CA VAL A 64 9.66 5.22 -18.07
C VAL A 64 9.83 6.70 -18.38
N SER A 65 9.18 7.60 -17.64
CA SER A 65 9.39 9.05 -17.80
C SER A 65 10.84 9.45 -17.57
N VAL A 66 11.51 8.89 -16.55
CA VAL A 66 12.94 9.11 -16.28
C VAL A 66 13.80 8.56 -17.42
N ALA A 67 13.51 7.38 -17.94
CA ALA A 67 14.23 6.81 -19.08
C ALA A 67 14.10 7.68 -20.34
N ILE A 68 12.88 8.11 -20.66
CA ILE A 68 12.60 9.01 -21.79
C ILE A 68 13.32 10.35 -21.59
N GLU A 69 13.24 10.94 -20.40
CA GLU A 69 13.87 12.22 -20.08
C GLU A 69 15.41 12.14 -20.17
N ASN A 70 16.02 11.05 -19.71
CA ASN A 70 17.46 10.84 -19.83
C ASN A 70 17.89 10.72 -21.31
N ALA A 71 17.14 9.97 -22.12
CA ALA A 71 17.42 9.85 -23.56
C ALA A 71 17.24 11.18 -24.30
N PHE A 72 16.19 11.93 -23.96
CA PHE A 72 15.93 13.26 -24.48
C PHE A 72 17.07 14.24 -24.16
N ASN A 73 17.50 14.28 -22.90
CA ASN A 73 18.61 15.13 -22.46
C ASN A 73 19.97 14.71 -23.05
N ALA A 74 20.13 13.43 -23.40
CA ALA A 74 21.29 12.92 -24.13
C ALA A 74 21.25 13.24 -25.64
N GLY A 75 20.18 13.85 -26.15
CA GLY A 75 20.00 14.15 -27.56
C GLY A 75 19.73 12.92 -28.43
N ALA A 76 19.23 11.83 -27.83
CA ALA A 76 18.84 10.66 -28.59
C ALA A 76 17.66 10.98 -29.51
N GLU A 77 17.66 10.46 -30.74
CA GLU A 77 16.53 10.62 -31.65
C GLU A 77 15.39 9.65 -31.32
N HIS A 78 15.73 8.46 -30.81
CA HIS A 78 14.78 7.38 -30.53
C HIS A 78 15.10 6.68 -29.20
N ILE A 79 14.07 6.19 -28.51
CA ILE A 79 14.19 5.31 -27.34
C ILE A 79 13.15 4.18 -27.41
N PHE A 80 13.55 2.95 -27.12
CA PHE A 80 12.61 1.82 -26.95
C PHE A 80 12.06 1.81 -25.52
N ILE A 81 10.74 1.76 -25.39
CA ILE A 81 10.05 1.68 -24.09
C ILE A 81 9.84 0.23 -23.69
N ASP A 82 9.46 -0.59 -24.65
CA ASP A 82 9.31 -2.04 -24.53
C ASP A 82 9.53 -2.70 -25.92
N ASP A 83 9.25 -4.00 -26.03
CA ASP A 83 9.40 -4.75 -27.28
C ASP A 83 8.47 -4.26 -28.41
N TYR A 84 7.40 -3.55 -28.06
CA TYR A 84 6.32 -3.15 -28.96
C TYR A 84 6.33 -1.66 -29.32
N TYR A 85 7.01 -0.82 -28.55
CA TYR A 85 6.94 0.63 -28.72
C TYR A 85 8.31 1.29 -28.63
N GLN A 86 8.56 2.16 -29.61
CA GLN A 86 9.64 3.13 -29.59
C GLN A 86 9.09 4.55 -29.61
N ILE A 87 9.79 5.52 -29.03
CA ILE A 87 9.45 6.94 -29.10
C ILE A 87 10.47 7.63 -29.99
N ASP A 88 9.98 8.30 -31.03
CA ASP A 88 10.70 9.33 -31.77
C ASP A 88 10.65 10.63 -30.94
N LEU A 89 11.78 10.94 -30.30
CA LEU A 89 11.94 12.07 -29.39
C LEU A 89 12.02 13.40 -30.15
N LYS A 90 12.35 13.36 -31.44
CA LYS A 90 12.44 14.55 -32.29
C LYS A 90 11.04 15.02 -32.72
N ASN A 91 10.18 14.07 -33.07
CA ASN A 91 8.81 14.36 -33.52
C ASN A 91 7.78 14.23 -32.39
N PHE A 92 8.17 13.76 -31.21
CA PHE A 92 7.29 13.51 -30.07
C PHE A 92 6.17 12.52 -30.41
N ILE A 93 6.54 11.38 -30.98
CA ILE A 93 5.61 10.33 -31.43
C ILE A 93 6.05 8.97 -30.89
N GLN A 94 5.14 8.24 -30.26
CA GLN A 94 5.30 6.82 -29.95
C GLN A 94 4.84 6.00 -31.16
N ILE A 95 5.69 5.09 -31.63
CA ILE A 95 5.49 4.26 -32.82
C ILE A 95 5.49 2.80 -32.38
N ASN A 96 4.49 2.04 -32.81
CA ASN A 96 4.51 0.58 -32.63
C ASN A 96 5.58 -0.05 -33.54
N THR A 97 6.40 -0.94 -32.99
CA THR A 97 7.53 -1.57 -33.69
C THR A 97 7.07 -2.60 -34.74
N ASP A 98 5.90 -3.21 -34.55
CA ASP A 98 5.31 -4.17 -35.48
C ASP A 98 4.50 -3.47 -36.59
N ASP A 99 3.90 -2.32 -36.29
CA ASP A 99 3.12 -1.52 -37.25
C ASP A 99 3.41 -0.02 -37.14
N VAL A 100 4.21 0.49 -38.07
CA VAL A 100 4.62 1.90 -38.13
C VAL A 100 3.46 2.88 -38.34
N HIS A 101 2.28 2.41 -38.72
CA HIS A 101 1.09 3.25 -38.86
C HIS A 101 0.35 3.47 -37.52
N LEU A 102 0.63 2.65 -36.50
CA LEU A 102 0.06 2.82 -35.16
C LEU A 102 0.94 3.80 -34.36
N GLN A 103 0.65 5.09 -34.50
CA GLN A 103 1.42 6.18 -33.91
C GLN A 103 0.59 7.01 -32.94
N ARG A 104 1.14 7.33 -31.76
CA ARG A 104 0.51 8.20 -30.76
C ARG A 104 1.36 9.42 -30.50
N ARG A 105 0.73 10.58 -30.30
CA ARG A 105 1.48 11.76 -29.84
C ARG A 105 1.95 11.55 -28.41
N VAL A 106 3.14 12.04 -28.15
CA VAL A 106 3.78 12.10 -26.85
C VAL A 106 3.98 13.57 -26.49
N ARG A 107 4.00 13.91 -25.21
CA ARG A 107 4.40 15.25 -24.77
C ARG A 107 5.20 15.18 -23.49
N ARG A 108 6.09 16.16 -23.35
CA ARG A 108 6.87 16.43 -22.15
C ARG A 108 6.16 17.49 -21.32
N GLN A 109 5.89 17.24 -20.05
CA GLN A 109 5.23 18.19 -19.15
C GLN A 109 6.04 18.33 -17.86
N ASN A 110 6.29 19.56 -17.41
CA ASN A 110 6.88 19.79 -16.10
C ASN A 110 5.85 19.43 -15.02
N ARG A 111 6.22 18.65 -13.99
CA ARG A 111 5.33 18.30 -12.88
C ARG A 111 4.84 19.54 -12.13
N ILE A 112 5.69 20.56 -12.04
CA ILE A 112 5.38 21.82 -11.34
C ILE A 112 4.19 22.55 -12.00
N SER A 113 4.03 22.50 -13.33
CA SER A 113 2.92 23.20 -14.00
C SER A 113 1.55 22.52 -13.89
N GLN A 114 1.48 21.29 -13.36
CA GLN A 114 0.20 20.71 -12.91
C GLN A 114 -0.23 21.21 -11.54
N ILE A 115 0.73 21.67 -10.71
CA ILE A 115 0.46 22.20 -9.38
C ILE A 115 -0.17 23.59 -9.53
N ASP A 116 0.37 24.43 -10.41
CA ASP A 116 -0.09 25.82 -10.59
C ASP A 116 -1.47 25.92 -11.26
N ASN A 117 -1.80 25.02 -12.20
CA ASN A 117 -3.15 24.97 -12.79
C ASN A 117 -4.17 24.24 -11.90
N ALA A 118 -3.72 23.70 -10.78
CA ALA A 118 -4.53 23.10 -9.72
C ALA A 118 -4.49 23.93 -8.43
N GLU A 119 -4.20 25.24 -8.50
CA GLU A 119 -4.23 26.19 -7.37
C GLU A 119 -5.63 26.37 -6.73
N GLY A 120 -6.66 25.65 -7.19
CA GLY A 120 -7.91 25.46 -6.46
C GLY A 120 -7.99 24.14 -5.67
N ASN A 121 -6.93 23.33 -5.64
CA ASN A 121 -6.97 21.95 -5.17
C ASN A 121 -5.62 21.50 -4.54
N GLU A 122 -5.08 22.32 -3.63
CA GLU A 122 -3.89 22.03 -2.80
C GLU A 122 -3.96 20.70 -1.99
N ASN A 123 -5.05 19.94 -2.09
CA ASN A 123 -5.26 18.68 -1.39
C ASN A 123 -4.76 17.41 -2.12
N LYS A 124 -4.22 17.50 -3.34
CA LYS A 124 -4.09 16.29 -4.18
C LYS A 124 -2.77 15.50 -4.09
N PHE A 125 -1.66 16.08 -3.63
CA PHE A 125 -0.37 15.35 -3.61
C PHE A 125 0.55 15.69 -2.44
N GLY A 126 0.02 16.00 -1.26
CA GLY A 126 0.75 15.66 -0.05
C GLY A 126 0.99 14.15 -0.11
N LEU A 127 2.22 13.70 -0.39
CA LEU A 127 2.55 12.27 -0.41
C LEU A 127 2.30 11.74 1.00
N ARG A 128 1.13 11.15 1.19
CA ARG A 128 0.62 10.75 2.50
C ARG A 128 1.41 9.53 2.97
N GLU A 129 2.26 9.74 3.97
CA GLU A 129 3.23 8.74 4.42
C GLU A 129 2.58 7.43 4.92
N ARG A 130 1.27 7.40 5.24
CA ARG A 130 0.62 6.21 5.81
C ARG A 130 0.68 4.97 4.91
N LEU A 131 0.48 5.14 3.61
CA LEU A 131 0.48 4.04 2.65
C LEU A 131 1.91 3.61 2.31
N ALA A 132 2.88 4.53 2.46
CA ALA A 132 4.31 4.30 2.29
C ALA A 132 5.05 3.94 3.60
N PHE A 133 4.32 3.83 4.72
CA PHE A 133 4.94 3.73 6.03
C PHE A 133 5.77 2.45 6.13
N PRO A 134 7.07 2.50 6.51
CA PRO A 134 7.91 1.32 6.42
C PRO A 134 7.37 0.18 7.26
N LEU A 135 7.18 -0.98 6.62
CA LEU A 135 6.61 -2.16 7.26
C LEU A 135 7.64 -3.06 7.95
N ASP A 136 8.87 -2.55 8.16
CA ASP A 136 10.00 -3.32 8.67
C ASP A 136 9.53 -4.39 9.65
N THR A 137 9.62 -5.64 9.19
CA THR A 137 9.21 -6.75 10.02
C THR A 137 10.24 -6.88 11.13
N ALA A 138 9.79 -7.19 12.34
CA ALA A 138 10.71 -7.46 13.45
C ALA A 138 11.87 -8.37 12.97
N PRO A 139 13.13 -7.94 13.15
CA PRO A 139 14.29 -8.70 12.72
C PRO A 139 14.20 -10.12 13.30
N GLY A 140 14.24 -11.13 12.43
CA GLY A 140 14.19 -12.54 12.83
C GLY A 140 12.80 -13.21 12.89
N CYS A 141 11.73 -12.57 12.41
CA CYS A 141 10.38 -13.18 12.44
C CYS A 141 10.06 -14.23 11.36
N SER A 142 11.06 -14.78 10.64
CA SER A 142 10.89 -16.04 9.89
C SER A 142 10.95 -17.21 10.88
N THR A 143 9.87 -17.40 11.63
CA THR A 143 9.79 -18.48 12.63
C THR A 143 9.19 -19.73 11.99
N THR A 144 9.84 -20.89 12.18
CA THR A 144 9.25 -22.21 11.88
C THR A 144 8.33 -22.68 13.01
N ILE A 145 8.41 -22.05 14.18
CA ILE A 145 7.65 -22.40 15.36
C ILE A 145 6.54 -21.36 15.53
N ASP A 146 5.31 -21.76 15.19
CA ASP A 146 4.08 -20.98 15.37
C ASP A 146 3.72 -20.94 16.86
N THR A 147 4.50 -20.19 17.64
CA THR A 147 4.33 -20.08 19.10
C THR A 147 3.19 -19.13 19.46
N LEU A 148 2.00 -19.43 18.94
CA LEU A 148 0.70 -18.83 19.24
C LEU A 148 0.21 -17.87 18.15
N HIS A 149 -0.98 -18.16 17.62
CA HIS A 149 -1.84 -17.31 16.79
C HIS A 149 -2.28 -15.99 17.47
N ARG A 150 -1.46 -15.46 18.38
CA ARG A 150 -1.72 -14.25 19.14
C ARG A 150 -1.50 -13.04 18.24
N GLY A 151 -2.38 -12.04 18.40
CA GLY A 151 -2.38 -10.79 17.64
C GLY A 151 -1.15 -9.92 17.93
N SER A 152 -1.37 -8.63 18.15
CA SER A 152 -0.31 -7.72 18.57
C SER A 152 -0.02 -7.90 20.07
N PRO A 153 1.22 -8.24 20.48
CA PRO A 153 1.61 -8.29 21.89
C PRO A 153 1.31 -6.97 22.61
N PHE A 154 1.61 -5.84 21.97
CA PHE A 154 1.30 -4.50 22.47
C PHE A 154 -0.16 -4.34 22.91
N ILE A 155 -1.13 -4.81 22.10
CA ILE A 155 -2.55 -4.68 22.44
C ILE A 155 -2.92 -5.65 23.58
N GLN A 156 -2.36 -6.85 23.59
CA GLN A 156 -2.60 -7.83 24.65
C GLN A 156 -2.06 -7.34 26.00
N ASP A 157 -0.83 -6.82 26.01
CA ASP A 157 -0.18 -6.28 27.19
C ASP A 157 -0.93 -5.05 27.70
N TRP A 158 -1.42 -4.18 26.80
CA TRP A 158 -2.25 -3.05 27.21
C TRP A 158 -3.54 -3.51 27.87
N ILE A 159 -4.26 -4.48 27.29
CA ILE A 159 -5.50 -4.98 27.91
C ILE A 159 -5.21 -5.55 29.29
N LEU A 160 -4.20 -6.41 29.44
CA LEU A 160 -3.85 -7.02 30.72
C LEU A 160 -3.51 -5.95 31.77
N THR A 161 -2.72 -4.94 31.37
CA THR A 161 -2.28 -3.86 32.26
C THR A 161 -3.45 -2.92 32.61
N PHE A 162 -4.22 -2.48 31.62
CA PHE A 162 -5.29 -1.51 31.77
C PHE A 162 -6.46 -2.09 32.57
N THR A 163 -6.81 -3.34 32.30
CA THR A 163 -7.95 -3.99 32.94
C THR A 163 -7.62 -4.66 34.27
N HIS A 164 -6.33 -4.80 34.61
CA HIS A 164 -5.87 -5.66 35.70
C HIS A 164 -6.44 -7.09 35.60
N GLY A 165 -6.68 -7.57 34.38
CA GLY A 165 -7.30 -8.88 34.10
C GLY A 165 -8.82 -8.88 34.01
N ASN A 166 -9.52 -7.77 34.27
CA ASN A 166 -10.98 -7.68 34.15
C ASN A 166 -11.42 -7.33 32.71
N LEU A 167 -11.98 -8.26 31.95
CA LEU A 167 -12.28 -8.06 30.51
C LEU A 167 -13.24 -6.89 30.13
N VAL A 168 -13.77 -6.13 31.09
CA VAL A 168 -14.74 -5.06 30.84
C VAL A 168 -14.04 -3.71 30.65
N VAL A 169 -13.95 -3.26 29.39
CA VAL A 169 -13.53 -1.91 29.03
C VAL A 169 -14.77 -1.06 28.75
N THR A 170 -14.97 0.00 29.54
CA THR A 170 -16.07 0.96 29.38
C THR A 170 -15.62 2.22 28.65
N PHE A 171 -16.56 2.98 28.09
CA PHE A 171 -16.35 4.26 27.47
C PHE A 171 -15.75 5.24 28.46
N ASP A 172 -16.31 5.31 29.67
CA ASP A 172 -15.90 6.29 30.67
C ASP A 172 -14.48 6.04 31.19
N CYS A 173 -13.96 4.81 31.14
CA CYS A 173 -12.57 4.54 31.46
C CYS A 173 -11.62 4.77 30.27
N ILE A 174 -12.00 4.39 29.05
CA ILE A 174 -11.10 4.44 27.90
C ILE A 174 -11.00 5.84 27.27
N PHE A 175 -12.09 6.61 27.28
CA PHE A 175 -12.15 7.91 26.61
C PHE A 175 -11.15 8.93 27.18
N PRO A 176 -11.06 9.15 28.50
CA PRO A 176 -10.07 10.08 29.05
C PRO A 176 -8.63 9.64 28.74
N ALA A 177 -8.34 8.34 28.86
CA ALA A 177 -7.02 7.79 28.56
C ALA A 177 -6.62 7.98 27.09
N LEU A 178 -7.58 7.80 26.17
CA LEU A 178 -7.40 8.06 24.75
C LEU A 178 -7.07 9.53 24.47
N VAL A 179 -7.86 10.47 25.01
CA VAL A 179 -7.70 11.91 24.76
C VAL A 179 -6.36 12.41 25.31
N GLU A 180 -6.03 12.07 26.55
CA GLU A 180 -4.78 12.50 27.18
C GLU A 180 -3.56 11.85 26.54
N GLY A 181 -3.66 10.57 26.17
CA GLY A 181 -2.59 9.85 25.46
C GLY A 181 -2.25 10.48 24.11
N LEU A 182 -3.25 10.83 23.30
CA LEU A 182 -3.01 11.47 22.01
C LEU A 182 -2.47 12.89 22.16
N LYS A 183 -2.99 13.69 23.11
CA LYS A 183 -2.43 15.03 23.40
C LYS A 183 -0.95 14.96 23.75
N TYR A 184 -0.59 14.07 24.68
CA TYR A 184 0.79 13.89 25.14
C TYR A 184 1.72 13.51 23.99
N GLU A 185 1.31 12.56 23.15
CA GLU A 185 2.13 12.11 22.03
C GLU A 185 2.23 13.17 20.93
N GLY A 186 1.16 13.92 20.64
CA GLY A 186 1.21 15.03 19.69
C GLY A 186 2.16 16.15 20.14
N GLN A 187 2.17 16.47 21.44
CA GLN A 187 3.12 17.44 22.01
C GLN A 187 4.56 16.95 21.90
N THR A 188 4.78 15.64 22.06
CA THR A 188 6.11 15.03 21.98
C THR A 188 6.63 14.95 20.54
N ASP A 189 5.75 14.79 19.56
CA ASP A 189 6.07 14.77 18.11
C ASP A 189 6.21 16.17 17.50
N GLU A 190 6.22 17.23 18.34
CA GLU A 190 6.29 18.64 17.93
C GLU A 190 5.17 19.08 16.97
N GLU A 191 4.00 18.44 17.05
CA GLU A 191 2.89 18.75 16.17
C GLU A 191 2.27 20.11 16.46
N PRO A 192 1.77 20.84 15.43
CA PRO A 192 1.08 22.09 15.65
C PRO A 192 -0.07 21.93 16.64
N GLN A 193 -0.13 22.79 17.65
CA GLN A 193 -1.18 22.75 18.67
C GLN A 193 -2.60 22.75 18.05
N SER A 194 -2.79 23.44 16.93
CA SER A 194 -4.05 23.45 16.18
C SER A 194 -4.47 22.07 15.67
N THR A 195 -3.52 21.22 15.25
CA THR A 195 -3.77 19.83 14.82
C THR A 195 -4.23 18.99 16.01
N ILE A 196 -3.55 19.14 17.16
CA ILE A 196 -3.88 18.44 18.41
C ILE A 196 -5.28 18.86 18.89
N ASP A 197 -5.55 20.16 18.96
CA ASP A 197 -6.83 20.71 19.39
C ASP A 197 -7.97 20.27 18.47
N GLY A 198 -7.74 20.26 17.15
CA GLY A 198 -8.70 19.75 16.17
C GLY A 198 -9.04 18.28 16.40
N LEU A 199 -8.06 17.44 16.71
CA LEU A 199 -8.29 16.02 17.04
C LEU A 199 -9.07 15.86 18.35
N VAL A 200 -8.68 16.59 19.39
CA VAL A 200 -9.34 16.53 20.70
C VAL A 200 -10.80 16.98 20.58
N LYS A 201 -11.05 18.02 19.79
CA LYS A 201 -12.40 18.48 19.47
C LYS A 201 -13.21 17.38 18.76
N ASP A 202 -12.66 16.75 17.73
CA ASP A 202 -13.32 15.64 17.02
C ASP A 202 -13.73 14.50 17.99
N LEU A 203 -12.89 14.18 18.97
CA LEU A 203 -13.19 13.17 20.01
C LEU A 203 -14.26 13.64 21.01
N ASN A 204 -14.18 14.88 21.50
CA ASN A 204 -15.16 15.45 22.43
C ASN A 204 -16.56 15.53 21.79
N ASP A 205 -16.64 15.87 20.50
CA ASP A 205 -17.90 15.86 19.74
C ASP A 205 -18.55 14.46 19.76
N VAL A 206 -17.76 13.38 19.72
CA VAL A 206 -18.27 12.00 19.84
C VAL A 206 -18.78 11.72 21.25
N GLN A 207 -18.08 12.17 22.29
CA GLN A 207 -18.53 12.04 23.67
C GLN A 207 -19.88 12.74 23.89
N GLU A 208 -20.03 13.97 23.40
CA GLU A 208 -21.28 14.74 23.53
C GLU A 208 -22.43 14.04 22.81
N LYS A 209 -22.24 13.68 21.53
CA LYS A 209 -23.26 13.02 20.69
C LYS A 209 -23.68 11.65 21.23
N SER A 210 -22.78 10.97 21.93
CA SER A 210 -23.01 9.62 22.46
C SER A 210 -23.52 9.60 23.91
N SER A 211 -23.61 10.75 24.59
CA SER A 211 -24.00 10.86 26.02
C SER A 211 -25.33 10.18 26.39
N LYS A 212 -26.30 10.11 25.47
CA LYS A 212 -27.62 9.48 25.67
C LYS A 212 -27.72 8.06 25.11
N LYS A 213 -26.62 7.51 24.59
CA LYS A 213 -26.57 6.21 23.91
C LYS A 213 -26.19 5.10 24.88
N LYS A 214 -26.48 3.86 24.50
CA LYS A 214 -26.05 2.70 25.28
C LYS A 214 -24.53 2.56 25.21
N GLU A 215 -23.95 1.96 26.24
CA GLU A 215 -22.50 1.82 26.38
C GLU A 215 -21.80 1.24 25.14
N HIS A 216 -22.36 0.17 24.57
CA HIS A 216 -21.78 -0.44 23.37
C HIS A 216 -21.86 0.47 22.13
N GLU A 217 -22.91 1.27 21.99
CA GLU A 217 -23.06 2.26 20.91
C GLU A 217 -22.05 3.39 21.08
N ARG A 218 -21.82 3.84 22.33
CA ARG A 218 -20.79 4.86 22.65
C ARG A 218 -19.39 4.39 22.24
N ILE A 219 -19.01 3.17 22.63
CA ILE A 219 -17.74 2.56 22.22
C ILE A 219 -17.66 2.43 20.70
N GLN A 220 -18.75 2.03 20.03
CA GLN A 220 -18.76 1.90 18.57
C GLN A 220 -18.49 3.24 17.87
N MET A 221 -19.14 4.32 18.31
CA MET A 221 -18.90 5.65 17.76
C MET A 221 -17.45 6.10 17.97
N LEU A 222 -16.84 5.75 19.11
CA LEU A 222 -15.44 6.06 19.40
C LEU A 222 -14.47 5.28 18.52
N GLU A 223 -14.71 3.97 18.35
CA GLU A 223 -13.98 3.10 17.43
C GLU A 223 -14.07 3.62 15.97
N ASP A 224 -15.24 4.11 15.53
CA ASP A 224 -15.42 4.68 14.19
C ASP A 224 -14.61 5.98 14.02
N MET A 225 -14.58 6.82 15.06
CA MET A 225 -13.77 8.03 15.05
C MET A 225 -12.27 7.72 15.04
N CYS A 226 -11.80 6.71 15.79
CA CYS A 226 -10.41 6.26 15.71
C CYS A 226 -10.05 5.81 14.29
N ALA A 227 -10.91 5.03 13.62
CA ALA A 227 -10.69 4.64 12.24
C ALA A 227 -10.60 5.85 11.30
N LYS A 228 -11.50 6.82 11.46
CA LYS A 228 -11.48 8.06 10.68
C LYS A 228 -10.20 8.87 10.93
N LEU A 229 -9.80 9.06 12.18
CA LEU A 229 -8.57 9.76 12.55
C LEU A 229 -7.31 9.06 12.04
N TYR A 230 -7.30 7.73 11.95
CA TYR A 230 -6.17 6.98 11.39
C TYR A 230 -5.90 7.36 9.93
N THR A 231 -6.97 7.65 9.18
CA THR A 231 -6.86 8.09 7.78
C THR A 231 -6.58 9.58 7.65
N LYS A 232 -6.66 10.39 8.72
CA LYS A 232 -6.38 11.83 8.67
C LYS A 232 -4.90 12.04 8.42
N ASP A 233 -4.55 13.06 7.65
CA ASP A 233 -3.16 13.46 7.46
C ASP A 233 -2.66 14.20 8.72
N CYS A 234 -2.29 13.42 9.74
CA CYS A 234 -1.75 13.90 11.00
C CYS A 234 -0.83 12.85 11.63
N TYR A 235 -0.14 13.21 12.71
CA TYR A 235 0.83 12.35 13.40
C TYR A 235 0.33 10.99 13.87
N VAL A 236 -0.98 10.83 14.10
CA VAL A 236 -1.56 9.68 14.77
C VAL A 236 -1.14 8.35 14.15
N PHE A 237 -1.28 8.20 12.83
CA PHE A 237 -0.91 6.95 12.17
C PHE A 237 0.61 6.68 12.26
N ARG A 238 1.44 7.73 12.20
CA ARG A 238 2.91 7.60 12.27
C ARG A 238 3.32 7.08 13.63
N ILE A 239 2.88 7.74 14.70
CA ILE A 239 3.30 7.39 16.07
C ILE A 239 2.80 6.00 16.47
N ILE A 240 1.60 5.61 16.04
CA ILE A 240 1.03 4.29 16.33
C ILE A 240 1.79 3.20 15.57
N ASN A 241 1.98 3.38 14.27
CA ASN A 241 2.67 2.37 13.48
C ASN A 241 4.14 2.26 13.90
N THR A 242 4.80 3.35 14.30
CA THR A 242 6.13 3.30 14.93
C THR A 242 6.10 2.51 16.23
N ALA A 243 5.23 2.87 17.17
CA ALA A 243 5.15 2.19 18.47
C ALA A 243 4.89 0.68 18.34
N LEU A 244 4.00 0.28 17.41
CA LEU A 244 3.69 -1.13 17.15
C LEU A 244 4.84 -1.87 16.47
N ARG A 245 5.48 -1.25 15.48
CA ARG A 245 6.63 -1.80 14.76
C ARG A 245 7.81 -2.06 15.70
N ASP A 246 8.10 -1.09 16.57
CA ASP A 246 9.21 -1.17 17.52
C ASP A 246 8.82 -1.93 18.80
N ASN A 247 7.55 -2.35 18.91
CA ASN A 247 6.96 -2.92 20.13
C ASN A 247 7.29 -2.07 21.38
N ASN A 248 7.18 -0.74 21.25
CA ASN A 248 7.60 0.20 22.27
C ASN A 248 6.62 0.23 23.45
N LEU A 249 6.85 -0.64 24.44
CA LEU A 249 6.01 -0.76 25.63
C LEU A 249 5.98 0.51 26.51
N GLN A 250 6.88 1.49 26.31
CA GLN A 250 6.80 2.77 27.04
C GLN A 250 5.59 3.60 26.58
N LYS A 251 5.15 3.43 25.33
CA LYS A 251 3.95 4.09 24.77
C LYS A 251 2.66 3.30 25.01
N LEU A 252 2.73 2.24 25.82
CA LEU A 252 1.59 1.37 26.06
C LEU A 252 0.42 2.13 26.69
N HIS A 253 0.69 3.00 27.67
CA HIS A 253 -0.36 3.75 28.37
C HIS A 253 -0.95 4.89 27.54
N THR A 254 -0.16 5.50 26.66
CA THR A 254 -0.57 6.64 25.84
C THR A 254 -1.27 6.21 24.56
N LEU A 255 -0.75 5.18 23.87
CA LEU A 255 -1.27 4.72 22.57
C LEU A 255 -2.10 3.44 22.63
N GLY A 256 -2.03 2.69 23.73
CA GLY A 256 -2.82 1.48 23.94
C GLY A 256 -4.33 1.66 23.78
N PRO A 257 -4.97 2.69 24.37
CA PRO A 257 -6.41 2.93 24.20
C PRO A 257 -6.80 3.06 22.73
N TYR A 258 -6.03 3.83 21.95
CA TYR A 258 -6.28 4.00 20.52
C TYR A 258 -6.10 2.69 19.76
N CYS A 259 -4.98 1.99 19.98
CA CYS A 259 -4.67 0.74 19.30
C CYS A 259 -5.76 -0.32 19.55
N TYR A 260 -6.28 -0.40 20.79
CA TYR A 260 -7.37 -1.28 21.15
C TYR A 260 -8.68 -0.95 20.41
N LEU A 261 -9.06 0.33 20.38
CA LEU A 261 -10.27 0.78 19.69
C LEU A 261 -10.19 0.49 18.18
N LEU A 262 -9.09 0.87 17.54
CA LEU A 262 -8.90 0.61 16.10
C LEU A 262 -8.84 -0.90 15.79
N TYR A 263 -8.22 -1.70 16.65
CA TYR A 263 -8.20 -3.16 16.51
C TYR A 263 -9.61 -3.76 16.57
N ASN A 264 -10.43 -3.31 17.52
CA ASN A 264 -11.82 -3.76 17.66
C ASN A 264 -12.71 -3.27 16.53
N TYR A 265 -12.52 -2.04 16.03
CA TYR A 265 -13.18 -1.53 14.83
C TYR A 265 -13.01 -2.51 13.66
N ILE A 266 -11.77 -2.94 13.37
CA ILE A 266 -11.49 -3.88 12.28
C ILE A 266 -12.21 -5.24 12.48
N GLY A 267 -12.41 -5.66 13.73
CA GLY A 267 -13.12 -6.91 14.04
C GLY A 267 -14.63 -6.80 13.99
N ARG A 268 -15.18 -5.58 14.00
CA ARG A 268 -16.61 -5.35 14.15
C ARG A 268 -17.40 -5.73 12.91
N ALA A 269 -16.83 -5.58 11.71
CA ALA A 269 -17.47 -5.97 10.44
C ALA A 269 -18.00 -7.42 10.44
N ASN A 270 -17.51 -8.25 11.36
CA ASN A 270 -17.90 -9.64 11.53
C ASN A 270 -19.10 -9.85 12.49
N LYS A 271 -19.57 -8.84 13.23
CA LYS A 271 -20.61 -9.01 14.26
C LYS A 271 -21.99 -9.35 13.70
N ASP A 272 -22.35 -8.81 12.54
CA ASP A 272 -23.62 -9.11 11.89
C ASP A 272 -23.65 -10.56 11.35
N HIS A 273 -22.48 -11.21 11.23
CA HIS A 273 -22.35 -12.59 10.78
C HIS A 273 -22.50 -13.66 11.86
N PHE A 274 -22.57 -13.30 13.16
CA PHE A 274 -22.77 -14.26 14.25
C PHE A 274 -24.22 -14.61 14.53
N SER A 275 -25.20 -14.07 13.79
CA SER A 275 -26.53 -14.67 13.84
C SER A 275 -26.41 -16.12 13.32
N ILE A 276 -26.98 -17.07 14.05
CA ILE A 276 -27.05 -18.48 13.65
C ILE A 276 -27.58 -18.60 12.20
N HIS A 277 -28.49 -17.69 11.84
CA HIS A 277 -29.01 -17.54 10.49
C HIS A 277 -27.94 -17.13 9.47
N ALA A 278 -27.12 -16.10 9.73
CA ALA A 278 -26.03 -15.70 8.84
C ALA A 278 -24.96 -16.80 8.68
N PHE A 279 -24.63 -17.52 9.75
CA PHE A 279 -23.73 -18.67 9.70
C PHE A 279 -24.27 -19.78 8.78
N PHE A 280 -25.52 -20.20 8.98
CA PHE A 280 -26.14 -21.23 8.13
C PHE A 280 -26.35 -20.75 6.70
N TRP A 281 -26.75 -19.50 6.51
CA TRP A 281 -26.94 -18.93 5.18
C TRP A 281 -25.61 -18.90 4.41
N GLN A 282 -24.51 -18.46 5.04
CA GLN A 282 -23.19 -18.50 4.44
C GLN A 282 -22.72 -19.94 4.17
N LYS A 283 -22.97 -20.88 5.09
CA LYS A 283 -22.58 -22.29 4.92
C LYS A 283 -23.30 -22.98 3.76
N PHE A 284 -24.58 -22.66 3.52
CA PHE A 284 -25.42 -23.33 2.53
C PHE A 284 -25.58 -22.57 1.21
N HIS A 285 -25.34 -21.26 1.17
CA HIS A 285 -25.58 -20.41 -0.01
C HIS A 285 -24.36 -19.64 -0.48
N SER A 286 -23.21 -19.69 0.21
CA SER A 286 -22.03 -18.99 -0.31
C SER A 286 -21.45 -19.73 -1.52
N LYS A 287 -21.62 -19.09 -2.69
CA LYS A 287 -20.65 -19.16 -3.78
C LYS A 287 -19.25 -18.94 -3.19
N GLU A 288 -18.22 -19.53 -3.81
CA GLU A 288 -16.82 -19.47 -3.34
C GLU A 288 -16.49 -18.14 -2.64
N PRO A 289 -15.80 -18.18 -1.48
CA PRO A 289 -15.54 -17.01 -0.67
C PRO A 289 -14.98 -15.89 -1.55
N SER A 290 -15.66 -14.74 -1.52
CA SER A 290 -15.25 -13.59 -2.31
C SER A 290 -13.78 -13.31 -2.00
N CYS A 291 -13.00 -13.21 -3.06
CA CYS A 291 -11.59 -12.92 -2.94
C CYS A 291 -11.38 -11.51 -3.46
N THR A 292 -10.78 -10.66 -2.64
CA THR A 292 -10.41 -9.30 -3.02
C THR A 292 -8.90 -9.23 -3.13
N ILE A 293 -8.40 -8.59 -4.20
CA ILE A 293 -6.99 -8.26 -4.33
C ILE A 293 -6.82 -6.81 -3.92
N VAL A 294 -5.81 -6.55 -3.10
CA VAL A 294 -5.43 -5.21 -2.67
C VAL A 294 -3.94 -5.03 -2.87
N TYR A 295 -3.51 -3.78 -2.88
CA TYR A 295 -2.16 -3.38 -3.20
C TYR A 295 -1.60 -2.48 -2.10
N ARG A 296 -0.28 -2.54 -1.93
CA ARG A 296 0.47 -1.61 -1.08
C ARG A 296 1.84 -1.36 -1.70
N GLY A 297 2.16 -0.10 -1.95
CA GLY A 297 3.53 0.30 -2.25
C GLY A 297 4.36 0.40 -0.98
N ASP A 298 5.64 0.08 -1.06
CA ASP A 298 6.57 0.15 0.08
C ASP A 298 8.00 0.41 -0.39
N TYR A 299 8.88 0.66 0.58
CA TYR A 299 10.33 0.60 0.41
C TYR A 299 10.91 -0.45 1.35
N ILE A 300 11.60 -1.44 0.79
CA ILE A 300 12.34 -2.45 1.57
C ILE A 300 13.71 -2.68 0.99
N THR A 301 14.66 -3.15 1.80
CA THR A 301 16.03 -3.37 1.32
C THR A 301 16.13 -4.53 0.33
N ASN A 302 17.19 -4.55 -0.49
CA ASN A 302 17.43 -5.64 -1.45
C ASN A 302 17.64 -6.98 -0.76
N GLU A 303 18.24 -6.99 0.43
CA GLU A 303 18.39 -8.18 1.26
C GLU A 303 17.02 -8.75 1.63
N ARG A 304 16.06 -7.87 1.96
CA ARG A 304 14.70 -8.27 2.30
C ARG A 304 13.94 -8.81 1.09
N ILE A 305 14.10 -8.19 -0.09
CA ILE A 305 13.54 -8.71 -1.35
C ILE A 305 14.11 -10.11 -1.63
N LYS A 306 15.42 -10.32 -1.43
CA LYS A 306 16.07 -11.61 -1.58
C LYS A 306 15.53 -12.65 -0.59
N GLU A 307 15.33 -12.28 0.67
CA GLU A 307 14.70 -13.14 1.68
C GLU A 307 13.29 -13.56 1.26
N TYR A 308 12.48 -12.62 0.78
CA TYR A 308 11.14 -12.92 0.25
C TYR A 308 11.18 -13.82 -0.98
N SER A 309 12.14 -13.61 -1.88
CA SER A 309 12.34 -14.46 -3.07
C SER A 309 12.70 -15.89 -2.67
N GLN A 310 13.59 -16.07 -1.67
CA GLN A 310 13.95 -17.39 -1.13
C GLN A 310 12.79 -18.08 -0.40
N ALA A 311 11.92 -17.31 0.26
CA ALA A 311 10.74 -17.84 0.94
C ALA A 311 9.57 -18.14 -0.01
N ALA A 312 9.59 -17.64 -1.25
CA ALA A 312 8.48 -17.72 -2.18
C ALA A 312 8.08 -19.18 -2.47
N GLY A 313 6.81 -19.49 -2.23
CA GLY A 313 6.27 -20.84 -2.43
C GLY A 313 6.54 -21.82 -1.28
N ASN A 314 7.42 -21.47 -0.32
CA ASN A 314 7.65 -22.27 0.87
C ASN A 314 6.48 -22.12 1.85
N LYS A 315 5.73 -23.20 2.09
CA LYS A 315 4.57 -23.20 2.98
C LYS A 315 4.93 -23.13 4.46
N ASN A 316 6.19 -23.32 4.84
CA ASN A 316 6.62 -23.34 6.23
C ASN A 316 7.21 -22.02 6.70
N ILE A 317 7.51 -21.11 5.76
CA ILE A 317 8.01 -19.77 6.06
C ILE A 317 6.84 -18.80 6.01
N TYR A 318 6.72 -17.96 7.03
CA TYR A 318 5.78 -16.86 7.08
C TYR A 318 6.43 -15.65 7.71
N PHE A 319 5.81 -14.50 7.48
CA PHE A 319 6.23 -13.20 7.98
C PHE A 319 5.07 -12.56 8.73
N LYS A 320 5.38 -11.54 9.53
CA LYS A 320 4.41 -10.83 10.36
C LYS A 320 4.64 -9.33 10.24
N TRP A 321 3.58 -8.59 9.92
CA TRP A 321 3.55 -7.14 10.06
C TRP A 321 3.05 -6.79 11.45
N LEU A 322 3.90 -6.15 12.25
CA LEU A 322 3.53 -5.70 13.59
C LEU A 322 2.58 -4.49 13.59
N PRO A 323 2.77 -3.44 12.76
CA PRO A 323 1.85 -2.31 12.74
C PRO A 323 0.54 -2.63 12.02
N PHE A 324 -0.41 -1.69 12.07
CA PHE A 324 -1.54 -1.70 11.14
C PHE A 324 -1.01 -1.54 9.71
N VAL A 325 -1.66 -2.19 8.75
CA VAL A 325 -1.23 -2.14 7.34
C VAL A 325 -2.34 -1.55 6.50
N SER A 326 -2.12 -0.33 6.03
CA SER A 326 -3.00 0.34 5.08
C SER A 326 -2.75 -0.19 3.67
N THR A 327 -3.81 -0.46 2.91
CA THR A 327 -3.76 -0.99 1.55
C THR A 327 -4.85 -0.33 0.71
N SER A 328 -4.73 -0.39 -0.61
CA SER A 328 -5.73 0.14 -1.54
C SER A 328 -6.23 -0.95 -2.48
N LYS A 329 -7.50 -0.88 -2.89
CA LYS A 329 -7.97 -1.67 -4.04
C LYS A 329 -7.41 -1.16 -5.37
N CYS A 330 -7.07 0.13 -5.44
CA CYS A 330 -6.51 0.75 -6.62
C CYS A 330 -4.99 0.56 -6.62
N ARG A 331 -4.49 -0.14 -7.64
CA ARG A 331 -3.05 -0.37 -7.79
C ARG A 331 -2.29 0.94 -7.97
N ASP A 332 -2.81 1.85 -8.79
CA ASP A 332 -2.13 3.12 -9.09
C ASP A 332 -1.97 3.98 -7.83
N VAL A 333 -3.00 3.98 -6.97
CA VAL A 333 -2.93 4.60 -5.65
C VAL A 333 -1.80 3.96 -4.84
N ALA A 334 -1.77 2.64 -4.70
CA ALA A 334 -0.69 1.96 -3.97
C ALA A 334 0.70 2.22 -4.55
N ASP A 335 0.83 2.21 -5.89
CA ASP A 335 2.09 2.40 -6.61
C ASP A 335 2.63 3.84 -6.47
N SER A 336 1.76 4.84 -6.21
CA SER A 336 2.18 6.21 -5.88
C SER A 336 2.86 6.34 -4.50
N PHE A 337 2.67 5.35 -3.62
CA PHE A 337 3.33 5.27 -2.31
C PHE A 337 4.52 4.31 -2.32
N GLY A 338 4.67 3.51 -3.38
CA GLY A 338 5.72 2.51 -3.50
C GLY A 338 6.99 3.10 -4.11
N GLN A 339 8.13 2.77 -3.51
CA GLN A 339 9.43 3.13 -4.06
C GLN A 339 9.95 1.98 -4.93
N ASN A 340 10.35 0.87 -4.29
CA ASN A 340 10.95 -0.27 -4.99
C ASN A 340 10.11 -1.56 -4.91
N VAL A 341 9.00 -1.56 -4.16
CA VAL A 341 8.14 -2.73 -4.00
C VAL A 341 6.67 -2.38 -4.08
N THR A 342 5.90 -3.26 -4.72
CA THR A 342 4.44 -3.32 -4.61
C THR A 342 4.01 -4.70 -4.14
N TYR A 343 3.34 -4.77 -2.99
CA TYR A 343 2.69 -5.99 -2.53
C TYR A 343 1.38 -6.20 -3.27
N VAL A 344 1.17 -7.42 -3.77
CA VAL A 344 -0.11 -7.89 -4.33
C VAL A 344 -0.72 -8.86 -3.34
N ILE A 345 -1.74 -8.39 -2.62
CA ILE A 345 -2.24 -9.04 -1.41
C ILE A 345 -3.59 -9.67 -1.71
N LYS A 346 -3.66 -11.00 -1.59
CA LYS A 346 -4.91 -11.75 -1.76
C LYS A 346 -5.65 -11.88 -0.44
N LEU A 347 -6.72 -11.11 -0.27
CA LEU A 347 -7.63 -11.16 0.89
C LEU A 347 -8.79 -12.12 0.60
N ARG A 348 -9.05 -13.04 1.54
CA ARG A 348 -10.19 -13.95 1.48
C ARG A 348 -11.16 -13.59 2.59
N HIS A 349 -12.38 -13.25 2.23
CA HIS A 349 -13.45 -13.00 3.19
C HIS A 349 -13.81 -14.28 3.92
N ARG A 350 -13.53 -14.32 5.21
CA ARG A 350 -13.86 -15.39 6.15
C ARG A 350 -14.53 -14.71 7.32
N SER A 351 -15.85 -14.63 7.27
CA SER A 351 -16.74 -13.90 8.20
C SER A 351 -16.36 -13.86 9.69
N SER A 352 -15.69 -14.87 10.25
CA SER A 352 -15.29 -14.87 11.66
C SER A 352 -13.78 -14.70 11.92
N HIS A 353 -12.95 -14.59 10.88
CA HIS A 353 -11.48 -14.57 10.96
C HIS A 353 -10.84 -13.44 10.14
N ASP A 354 -11.65 -12.52 9.61
CA ASP A 354 -11.13 -11.42 8.82
C ASP A 354 -10.26 -10.51 9.69
N GLN A 355 -9.05 -10.28 9.20
CA GLN A 355 -8.03 -9.43 9.83
C GLN A 355 -8.00 -8.04 9.19
N PHE A 356 -9.06 -7.66 8.49
CA PHE A 356 -9.10 -6.43 7.72
C PHE A 356 -10.52 -5.86 7.68
N THR A 357 -10.62 -4.57 7.37
CA THR A 357 -11.89 -3.87 7.15
C THR A 357 -11.74 -2.86 6.04
N PHE A 358 -12.82 -2.57 5.33
CA PHE A 358 -12.88 -1.43 4.42
C PHE A 358 -13.08 -0.15 5.23
N LEU A 359 -12.41 0.93 4.83
CA LEU A 359 -12.55 2.25 5.45
C LEU A 359 -13.45 3.21 4.64
N ASN A 360 -14.15 2.72 3.64
CA ASN A 360 -14.97 3.50 2.70
C ASN A 360 -15.93 4.52 3.35
N GLN A 361 -16.48 4.23 4.52
CA GLN A 361 -17.39 5.15 5.25
C GLN A 361 -16.68 6.01 6.31
N ASN A 362 -15.50 5.58 6.76
CA ASN A 362 -14.77 6.18 7.88
C ASN A 362 -13.36 6.57 7.44
N THR A 363 -13.28 7.32 6.34
CA THR A 363 -12.02 7.85 5.81
C THR A 363 -12.18 9.31 5.38
N TYR A 364 -11.12 10.09 5.50
CA TYR A 364 -11.03 11.40 4.86
C TYR A 364 -10.79 11.30 3.34
N TYR A 365 -10.45 10.11 2.84
CA TYR A 365 -9.98 9.89 1.48
C TYR A 365 -10.69 8.70 0.80
N PRO A 366 -11.99 8.84 0.49
CA PRO A 366 -12.79 7.74 -0.05
C PRO A 366 -12.28 7.22 -1.39
N THR A 367 -11.61 8.07 -2.17
CA THR A 367 -11.01 7.71 -3.47
C THR A 367 -9.84 6.75 -3.37
N GLU A 368 -9.22 6.61 -2.19
CA GLU A 368 -8.11 5.67 -1.98
C GLU A 368 -8.62 4.22 -1.87
N GLU A 369 -9.93 4.01 -1.75
CA GLU A 369 -10.54 2.69 -1.54
C GLU A 369 -9.81 1.86 -0.47
N GLU A 370 -9.47 2.53 0.63
CA GLU A 370 -8.55 2.01 1.64
C GLU A 370 -9.13 0.79 2.38
N ILE A 371 -8.28 -0.21 2.56
CA ILE A 371 -8.51 -1.40 3.37
C ILE A 371 -7.40 -1.48 4.40
N LEU A 372 -7.80 -1.54 5.67
CA LEU A 372 -6.88 -1.57 6.80
C LEU A 372 -6.79 -2.99 7.36
N LEU A 373 -5.57 -3.51 7.46
CA LEU A 373 -5.28 -4.79 8.10
C LEU A 373 -4.81 -4.57 9.56
N ARG A 374 -5.11 -5.55 10.40
CA ARG A 374 -4.78 -5.54 11.82
C ARG A 374 -3.27 -5.62 12.07
N PRO A 375 -2.82 -5.13 13.23
CA PRO A 375 -1.46 -5.36 13.70
C PRO A 375 -1.26 -6.84 14.02
N GLY A 376 -0.05 -7.30 13.73
CA GLY A 376 0.33 -8.70 13.82
C GLY A 376 -0.17 -9.59 12.68
N THR A 377 -0.60 -9.00 11.55
CA THR A 377 -1.05 -9.76 10.38
C THR A 377 0.07 -10.67 9.87
N ARG A 378 -0.23 -11.97 9.73
CA ARG A 378 0.71 -12.98 9.21
C ARG A 378 0.49 -13.21 7.74
N PHE A 379 1.57 -13.42 6.98
CA PHE A 379 1.48 -13.69 5.55
C PHE A 379 2.57 -14.63 5.06
N ARG A 380 2.34 -15.23 3.89
CA ARG A 380 3.35 -15.97 3.13
C ARG A 380 3.60 -15.30 1.80
N VAL A 381 4.85 -15.33 1.36
CA VAL A 381 5.22 -14.94 0.00
C VAL A 381 4.92 -16.10 -0.93
N THR A 382 4.09 -15.83 -1.93
CA THR A 382 3.68 -16.83 -2.93
C THR A 382 4.50 -16.73 -4.20
N ALA A 383 4.93 -15.53 -4.57
CA ALA A 383 5.83 -15.27 -5.68
C ALA A 383 6.50 -13.90 -5.50
N VAL A 384 7.71 -13.75 -6.04
CA VAL A 384 8.38 -12.47 -6.24
C VAL A 384 8.67 -12.33 -7.72
N LYS A 385 8.29 -11.20 -8.33
CA LYS A 385 8.56 -10.89 -9.74
C LYS A 385 9.31 -9.56 -9.81
N HIS A 386 10.36 -9.50 -10.62
CA HIS A 386 11.09 -8.27 -10.86
C HIS A 386 10.62 -7.66 -12.18
N TYR A 387 10.39 -6.34 -12.20
CA TYR A 387 10.13 -5.60 -13.43
C TYR A 387 11.39 -4.84 -13.83
N ASP A 388 12.06 -5.35 -14.86
CA ASP A 388 13.36 -4.84 -15.32
C ASP A 388 13.33 -3.35 -15.70
N LEU A 389 12.19 -2.85 -16.22
CA LEU A 389 12.05 -1.45 -16.64
C LEU A 389 11.88 -0.46 -15.48
N SER A 390 11.31 -0.91 -14.36
CA SER A 390 10.99 -0.04 -13.21
C SER A 390 11.97 -0.19 -12.07
N GLY A 391 12.78 -1.25 -12.07
CA GLY A 391 13.51 -1.70 -10.88
C GLY A 391 12.61 -2.12 -9.71
N ARG A 392 11.28 -2.07 -9.86
CA ARG A 392 10.31 -2.44 -8.82
C ARG A 392 10.10 -3.95 -8.78
N SER A 393 9.92 -4.47 -7.59
CA SER A 393 9.57 -5.87 -7.36
C SER A 393 8.10 -6.01 -6.96
N LEU A 394 7.37 -6.90 -7.63
CA LEU A 394 6.05 -7.34 -7.18
C LEU A 394 6.17 -8.51 -6.21
N ILE A 395 5.62 -8.33 -5.03
CA ILE A 395 5.62 -9.36 -3.98
C ILE A 395 4.20 -9.85 -3.79
N HIS A 396 3.90 -11.01 -4.35
CA HIS A 396 2.59 -11.63 -4.21
C HIS A 396 2.49 -12.32 -2.86
N ILE A 397 1.58 -11.88 -2.01
CA ILE A 397 1.41 -12.44 -0.67
C ILE A 397 0.01 -12.99 -0.44
N LYS A 398 -0.04 -13.95 0.48
CA LYS A 398 -1.28 -14.53 0.98
C LYS A 398 -1.34 -14.35 2.49
N ILE A 399 -2.38 -13.64 2.96
CA ILE A 399 -2.64 -13.49 4.39
C ILE A 399 -3.02 -14.85 4.98
N LEU A 400 -2.40 -15.18 6.11
CA LEU A 400 -2.71 -16.38 6.87
C LEU A 400 -3.85 -16.08 7.84
N PRO A 401 -4.81 -17.00 8.00
CA PRO A 401 -5.82 -16.89 9.04
C PRO A 401 -5.16 -16.75 10.41
N SER A 402 -5.78 -15.94 11.25
CA SER A 402 -5.42 -15.79 12.66
C SER A 402 -6.70 -16.07 13.44
N TYR A 403 -6.58 -16.84 14.52
CA TYR A 403 -7.69 -17.01 15.44
C TYR A 403 -7.82 -15.72 16.23
N VAL A 404 -8.69 -14.87 15.72
CA VAL A 404 -9.09 -13.66 16.41
C VAL A 404 -10.11 -14.06 17.48
N SER A 405 -9.67 -14.12 18.74
CA SER A 405 -10.62 -13.94 19.83
C SER A 405 -10.98 -12.47 19.91
N TYR A 406 -12.27 -12.14 19.92
CA TYR A 406 -12.71 -10.81 20.35
C TYR A 406 -12.19 -10.57 21.77
N LEU A 407 -11.61 -9.40 22.01
CA LEU A 407 -11.07 -9.02 23.31
C LEU A 407 -12.11 -8.26 24.15
N ARG A 408 -13.40 -8.62 24.01
CA ARG A 408 -14.52 -8.02 24.73
C ARG A 408 -15.09 -8.96 25.76
#